data_AF-B2C7H0-F1
#
_entry.id   AF-B2C7H0-F1
#
_cell.length_a   1.000
_cell.length_b   1.000
_cell.length_c   1.000
_cell.angle_alpha   90.00
_cell.angle_beta   90.00
_cell.angle_gamma   90.00
#
_symmetry.space_group_name_H-M   'P 1'
#
loop_
_entity.id
_entity.type
_entity.pdbx_description
1 polymer ?
#
loop_
_entity_poly.entity_id
_entity_poly.type
_entity_poly.pdbx_seq_one_letter_code
_entity_poly.pdbx_strand_id
1 'polypeptide(L)'
;MKQVCILLAVLLCTAAVADAMVFAYAPTCARCKSIGARYCGYGYLNRKGVSCDGQTTINSCEDCKRKFGRCSDGFITECFL
;
A
#
# COMPACT_ATOMS: atom_id res chain seq x y z
N MET A 1 28.37 -11.48 23.83
CA MET A 1 28.67 -10.89 22.50
C MET A 1 27.76 -11.42 21.40
N LYS A 2 27.64 -12.73 21.16
CA LYS A 2 26.80 -13.30 20.07
C LYS A 2 25.32 -12.88 20.09
N GLN A 3 24.67 -12.85 21.26
CA GLN A 3 23.27 -12.43 21.37
C GLN A 3 23.04 -10.94 21.04
N VAL A 4 23.99 -10.07 21.38
CA VAL A 4 23.92 -8.64 21.08
C VAL A 4 23.96 -8.40 19.57
N CYS A 5 24.84 -9.11 18.85
CA CYS A 5 24.93 -9.02 17.39
C CYS A 5 23.64 -9.49 16.70
N ILE A 6 22.99 -10.53 17.24
CA ILE A 6 21.71 -11.03 16.70
C ILE A 6 20.60 -9.99 16.88
N LEU A 7 20.47 -9.41 18.08
CA LEU A 7 19.48 -8.37 18.34
C LEU A 7 19.69 -7.14 17.45
N LEU A 8 20.96 -6.73 17.28
CA LEU A 8 21.31 -5.62 16.41
C LEU A 8 20.95 -5.91 14.94
N ALA A 9 21.20 -7.12 14.46
CA ALA A 9 20.82 -7.54 13.12
C ALA A 9 19.30 -7.52 12.91
N VAL A 10 18.52 -8.00 13.90
CA VAL A 10 17.06 -7.95 13.84
C VAL A 10 16.57 -6.50 13.76
N LEU A 11 17.08 -5.61 14.63
CA LEU A 11 16.72 -4.19 14.64
C LEU A 11 16.99 -3.52 13.28
N LEU A 12 18.17 -3.74 12.72
CA LEU A 12 18.56 -3.18 11.41
C LEU A 12 17.67 -3.71 10.28
N CYS A 13 17.37 -5.01 10.28
CA CYS A 13 16.44 -5.61 9.31
C CYS A 13 15.03 -5.01 9.44
N THR A 14 14.53 -4.84 10.66
CA THR A 14 13.19 -4.24 10.86
C THR A 14 13.12 -2.79 10.41
N ALA A 15 14.17 -2.00 10.65
CA ALA A 15 14.26 -0.61 10.19
C ALA A 15 14.26 -0.55 8.66
N ALA A 16 15.14 -1.32 8.01
CA ALA A 16 15.23 -1.37 6.56
C ALA A 16 13.90 -1.79 5.90
N VAL A 17 13.18 -2.74 6.50
CA VAL A 17 11.85 -3.14 6.02
C VAL A 17 10.87 -1.98 6.18
N ALA A 18 10.82 -1.32 7.34
CA ALA A 18 9.95 -0.17 7.56
C ALA A 18 10.22 0.98 6.57
N ASP A 19 11.48 1.32 6.33
CA ASP A 19 11.88 2.34 5.35
C ASP A 19 11.45 1.97 3.94
N ALA A 20 11.61 0.70 3.55
CA ALA A 20 11.13 0.20 2.26
C ALA A 20 9.60 0.29 2.13
N MET A 21 8.85 0.03 3.22
CA MET A 21 7.40 0.20 3.21
C MET A 21 7.00 1.66 3.01
N VAL A 22 7.65 2.59 3.73
CA VAL A 22 7.39 4.03 3.60
C VAL A 22 7.75 4.53 2.20
N PHE A 23 8.90 4.09 1.68
CA PHE A 23 9.36 4.45 0.33
C PHE A 23 8.42 3.94 -0.77
N ALA A 24 7.80 2.77 -0.59
CA ALA A 24 6.79 2.28 -1.52
C ALA A 24 5.42 2.96 -1.31
N TYR A 25 5.06 3.27 -0.07
CA TYR A 25 3.76 3.84 0.29
C TYR A 25 3.60 5.27 -0.22
N ALA A 26 4.56 6.16 0.03
CA ALA A 26 4.47 7.57 -0.35
C ALA A 26 4.21 7.81 -1.86
N PRO A 27 4.99 7.23 -2.80
CA PRO A 27 4.73 7.41 -4.23
C PRO A 27 3.44 6.72 -4.67
N THR A 28 3.07 5.59 -4.06
CA THR A 28 1.82 4.90 -4.39
C THR A 28 0.61 5.69 -3.90
N CYS A 29 0.69 6.32 -2.73
CA CYS A 29 -0.33 7.25 -2.26
C CYS A 29 -0.43 8.49 -3.17
N ALA A 30 0.69 9.04 -3.65
CA ALA A 30 0.65 10.12 -4.65
C ALA A 30 -0.09 9.69 -5.93
N ARG A 31 0.07 8.44 -6.37
CA ARG A 31 -0.71 7.86 -7.48
C ARG A 31 -2.19 7.69 -7.14
N CYS A 32 -2.54 7.30 -5.91
CA CYS A 32 -3.93 7.31 -5.45
C CYS A 32 -4.53 8.73 -5.49
N LYS A 33 -3.77 9.73 -5.04
CA LYS A 33 -4.21 11.13 -5.06
C LYS A 33 -4.43 11.64 -6.48
N SER A 34 -3.61 11.23 -7.45
CA SER A 34 -3.80 11.64 -8.85
C SER A 34 -5.04 11.04 -9.52
N ILE A 35 -5.65 10.01 -8.92
CA ILE A 35 -6.93 9.43 -9.36
C ILE A 35 -8.11 9.83 -8.45
N GLY A 36 -7.94 10.94 -7.71
CA GLY A 36 -9.01 11.55 -6.92
C GLY A 36 -9.20 10.97 -5.51
N ALA A 37 -8.29 10.14 -5.01
CA ALA A 37 -8.44 9.57 -3.66
C ALA A 37 -8.43 10.66 -2.57
N ARG A 38 -9.38 10.58 -1.64
CA ARG A 38 -9.44 11.49 -0.47
C ARG A 38 -8.50 11.04 0.63
N TYR A 39 -8.29 9.74 0.76
CA TYR A 39 -7.39 9.15 1.74
C TYR A 39 -6.57 8.04 1.10
N CYS A 40 -5.39 7.80 1.67
CA CYS A 40 -4.57 6.63 1.36
C CYS A 40 -4.55 5.78 2.61
N GLY A 41 -4.94 4.51 2.49
CA GLY A 41 -4.85 3.52 3.55
C GLY A 41 -3.77 2.49 3.23
N TYR A 42 -3.21 1.85 4.25
CA TYR A 42 -2.52 0.58 4.01
C TYR A 42 -3.57 -0.50 3.80
N GLY A 43 -3.45 -1.27 2.72
CA GLY A 43 -4.28 -2.44 2.51
C GLY A 43 -4.12 -3.45 3.66
N TYR A 44 -5.18 -4.19 3.96
CA TYR A 44 -5.15 -5.23 5.00
C TYR A 44 -4.11 -6.32 4.72
N LEU A 45 -3.72 -7.09 5.75
CA LEU A 45 -2.71 -8.16 5.70
C LEU A 45 -2.80 -9.10 4.47
N ASN A 46 -4.01 -9.32 3.95
CA ASN A 46 -4.28 -10.22 2.82
C ASN A 46 -4.35 -9.48 1.46
N ARG A 47 -4.33 -8.16 1.45
CA ARG A 47 -4.35 -7.28 0.28
C ARG A 47 -3.16 -6.33 0.35
N LYS A 48 -2.02 -6.80 -0.15
CA LYS A 48 -0.83 -5.95 -0.33
C LYS A 48 -1.16 -4.81 -1.30
N GLY A 49 -0.90 -3.56 -0.88
CA GLY A 49 -1.09 -2.35 -1.67
C GLY A 49 -1.52 -1.15 -0.82
N VAL A 50 -1.63 0.02 -1.46
CA VAL A 50 -2.19 1.24 -0.87
C VAL A 50 -3.65 1.37 -1.30
N SER A 51 -4.56 1.40 -0.33
CA SER A 51 -5.97 1.65 -0.60
C SER A 51 -6.17 3.09 -1.05
N CYS A 52 -6.80 3.28 -2.21
CA CYS A 52 -7.13 4.59 -2.75
C CYS A 52 -8.57 4.99 -2.34
N ASP A 53 -8.76 5.30 -1.06
CA ASP A 53 -10.09 5.49 -0.49
C ASP A 53 -10.74 6.80 -0.97
N GLY A 54 -12.00 6.68 -1.38
CA GLY A 54 -12.78 7.82 -1.90
C GLY A 54 -12.25 8.36 -3.23
N GLN A 55 -11.52 7.55 -4.00
CA GLN A 55 -11.16 7.85 -5.37
C GLN A 55 -12.41 8.09 -6.24
N THR A 56 -12.29 8.90 -7.29
CA THR A 56 -13.43 9.32 -8.12
C THR A 56 -13.27 8.97 -9.60
N THR A 57 -12.20 8.26 -9.98
CA THR A 57 -11.81 8.03 -11.38
C THR A 57 -11.86 6.55 -11.80
N ILE A 58 -11.93 5.63 -10.84
CA ILE A 58 -12.07 4.19 -11.03
C ILE A 58 -13.55 3.87 -10.81
N ASN A 59 -14.23 3.44 -11.87
CA ASN A 59 -15.66 3.13 -11.84
C ASN A 59 -15.93 1.62 -11.79
N SER A 60 -14.88 0.81 -11.92
CA SER A 60 -14.98 -0.65 -11.95
C SER A 60 -13.66 -1.31 -11.51
N CYS A 61 -13.73 -2.59 -11.17
CA CYS A 61 -12.52 -3.38 -10.96
C CYS A 61 -11.61 -3.47 -12.20
N GLU A 62 -12.16 -3.33 -13.40
CA GLU A 62 -11.36 -3.32 -14.62
C GLU A 62 -10.52 -2.04 -14.71
N ASP A 63 -11.09 -0.88 -14.38
CA ASP A 63 -10.38 0.39 -14.33
C ASP A 63 -9.21 0.34 -13.32
N CYS A 64 -9.44 -0.31 -12.17
CA CYS A 64 -8.41 -0.53 -11.17
C CYS A 64 -7.26 -1.38 -11.73
N LYS A 65 -7.57 -2.49 -12.40
CA LYS A 65 -6.57 -3.36 -13.04
C LYS A 65 -5.77 -2.63 -14.13
N ARG A 66 -6.41 -1.75 -14.92
CA ARG A 66 -5.74 -0.92 -15.94
C ARG A 66 -4.70 0.04 -15.34
N LYS A 67 -4.85 0.40 -14.06
CA LYS A 67 -3.87 1.20 -13.31
C LYS A 67 -2.84 0.36 -12.57
N PHE A 68 -2.76 -0.94 -12.89
CA PHE A 68 -1.93 -1.95 -12.22
C PHE A 68 -2.32 -2.20 -10.76
N GLY A 69 -3.54 -1.83 -10.38
CA GLY A 69 -4.08 -2.05 -9.05
C GLY A 69 -4.76 -3.42 -8.88
N ARG A 70 -5.02 -3.76 -7.63
CA ARG A 70 -5.84 -4.90 -7.19
C ARG A 70 -7.20 -4.37 -6.76
N CYS A 71 -8.26 -5.04 -7.21
CA CYS A 71 -9.61 -4.65 -6.84
C CYS A 71 -10.17 -5.56 -5.74
N SER A 72 -10.95 -4.98 -4.83
CA SER A 72 -11.94 -5.68 -4.04
C SER A 72 -13.33 -5.33 -4.54
N ASP A 73 -14.07 -6.31 -5.07
CA ASP A 73 -15.51 -6.18 -5.18
C ASP A 73 -16.15 -6.68 -3.89
N GLY A 74 -16.81 -5.77 -3.18
CA GLY A 74 -17.53 -6.01 -1.93
C GLY A 74 -18.74 -5.07 -1.89
N PHE A 75 -19.07 -4.52 -0.72
CA PHE A 75 -20.13 -3.51 -0.62
C PHE A 75 -19.75 -2.16 -1.26
N ILE A 76 -18.44 -1.90 -1.39
CA ILE A 76 -17.85 -0.75 -2.07
C ILE A 76 -16.70 -1.30 -2.92
N THR A 77 -16.60 -0.88 -4.18
CA THR A 77 -15.45 -1.21 -5.03
C THR A 77 -14.22 -0.47 -4.50
N GLU A 78 -13.30 -1.18 -3.86
CA GLU A 78 -12.04 -0.63 -3.37
C GLU A 78 -10.90 -0.99 -4.33
N CYS A 79 -10.08 0.01 -4.67
CA CYS A 79 -8.87 -0.19 -5.48
C CYS A 79 -7.62 0.01 -4.65
N PHE A 80 -6.71 -0.97 -4.72
CA PHE A 80 -5.43 -0.98 -4.06
C PHE A 80 -4.33 -0.86 -5.12
N LEU A 81 -3.56 0.22 -5.10
CA LEU A 81 -2.40 0.40 -6.01
C LEU A 81 -1.12 -0.17 -5.41
#